data_AF-A0A0S8KS11-F1
#
_entry.id   AF-A0A0S8KS11-F1
#
_cell.length_a   1.000
_cell.length_b   1.000
_cell.length_c   1.000
_cell.angle_alpha   90.00
_cell.angle_beta   90.00
_cell.angle_gamma   90.00
#
_symmetry.space_group_name_H-M   'P 1'
#
loop_
_entity.id
_entity.type
_entity.pdbx_description
1 polymer ?
#
loop_
_entity_poly.entity_id
_entity_poly.type
_entity_poly.pdbx_seq_one_letter_code
_entity_poly.pdbx_strand_id
1 'polypeptide(L)'
;MTKRRIVLALVICLSVAAFAGQSFYRTQGHPEGVPDWVIQAQRLDPNERQEYVASIMQKQRELREKEEQQWRKQLEKQRQKERAKAQDEAMKHLSTGRRNSHTQRTGQDKDSNSTPANETTLPKDAGTKETHRGSQYTFSWSRPSARKSPSELTRGERVCEELLDLLEDQNATLEEIQQKVETLRDVRRDANRELAKARKELREVLNLDQEATLLTMGWL
;
A
#
# COMPACT_ATOMS: atom_id res chain seq x y z
N MET A 1 30.49 22.92 15.68
CA MET A 1 29.73 22.22 14.60
C MET A 1 28.22 22.16 14.84
N THR A 2 27.71 22.50 16.03
CA THR A 2 26.29 22.37 16.43
C THR A 2 25.38 23.44 15.82
N LYS A 3 25.88 24.68 15.65
CA LYS A 3 25.07 25.81 15.13
C LYS A 3 24.56 25.60 13.70
N ARG A 4 25.32 24.91 12.83
CA ARG A 4 24.90 24.62 11.44
C ARG A 4 23.86 23.48 11.34
N ARG A 5 23.81 22.57 12.33
CA ARG A 5 22.82 21.48 12.39
C ARG A 5 21.44 21.96 12.82
N ILE A 6 21.39 22.95 13.72
CA ILE A 6 20.13 23.55 14.19
C ILE A 6 19.46 24.37 13.07
N VAL A 7 20.25 25.11 12.29
CA VAL A 7 19.72 25.90 11.16
C VAL A 7 19.13 24.99 10.07
N LEU A 8 19.76 23.85 9.78
CA LEU A 8 19.22 22.86 8.83
C LEU A 8 17.95 22.17 9.33
N ALA A 9 17.88 21.84 10.63
CA ALA A 9 16.66 21.27 11.22
C ALA A 9 15.48 22.26 11.14
N LEU A 10 15.72 23.56 11.37
CA LEU A 10 14.68 24.59 11.24
C LEU A 10 14.24 24.81 9.79
N VAL A 11 15.16 24.80 8.82
CA VAL A 11 14.81 24.93 7.39
C VAL A 11 13.99 23.72 6.91
N ILE A 12 14.32 22.51 7.37
CA ILE A 12 13.58 21.29 7.03
C ILE A 12 12.19 21.29 7.68
N CYS A 13 12.09 21.66 8.96
CA CYS A 13 10.80 21.82 9.64
C CYS A 13 9.91 22.87 8.95
N LEU A 14 10.49 24.00 8.50
CA LEU A 14 9.74 25.03 7.78
C LEU A 14 9.32 24.58 6.36
N SER A 15 10.13 23.78 5.67
CA SER A 15 9.75 23.24 4.36
C SER A 15 8.68 22.13 4.43
N VAL A 16 8.68 21.30 5.47
CA VAL A 16 7.63 20.29 5.68
C VAL A 16 6.33 20.96 6.14
N ALA A 17 6.39 22.01 6.98
CA ALA A 17 5.22 22.82 7.30
C ALA A 17 4.67 23.56 6.06
N ALA A 18 5.53 24.00 5.13
CA ALA A 18 5.08 24.62 3.88
C ALA A 18 4.42 23.61 2.90
N PHE A 19 4.86 22.35 2.88
CA PHE A 19 4.33 21.33 1.95
C PHE A 19 3.12 20.56 2.51
N ALA A 20 3.12 20.23 3.81
CA ALA A 20 1.92 19.77 4.51
C ALA A 20 0.88 20.89 4.63
N GLY A 21 1.34 22.14 4.62
CA GLY A 21 0.50 23.30 4.44
C GLY A 21 -0.07 23.39 3.02
N GLN A 22 0.69 23.18 1.95
CA GLN A 22 0.16 23.39 0.59
C GLN A 22 -0.85 22.33 0.11
N SER A 23 -0.86 21.12 0.67
CA SER A 23 -1.96 20.16 0.46
C SER A 23 -3.18 20.40 1.36
N PHE A 24 -3.08 21.26 2.38
CA PHE A 24 -4.16 21.60 3.32
C PHE A 24 -4.63 23.08 3.23
N TYR A 25 -3.87 23.96 2.58
CA TYR A 25 -4.14 25.39 2.42
C TYR A 25 -4.61 25.76 1.00
N ARG A 26 -4.75 24.79 0.08
CA ARG A 26 -5.36 25.08 -1.24
C ARG A 26 -6.88 25.15 -1.22
N THR A 27 -7.51 25.05 -0.05
CA THR A 27 -8.97 25.19 0.08
C THR A 27 -9.38 25.98 1.32
N GLN A 28 -8.52 26.91 1.80
CA GLN A 28 -8.97 27.95 2.72
C GLN A 28 -9.69 29.06 1.94
N GLY A 29 -11.01 28.95 1.85
CA GLY A 29 -11.87 30.05 1.41
C GLY A 29 -13.29 29.63 1.03
N HIS A 30 -13.54 28.37 0.70
CA HIS A 30 -14.87 27.85 0.40
C HIS A 30 -15.26 26.79 1.46
N PRO A 31 -16.50 26.78 1.97
CA PRO A 31 -16.99 25.72 2.85
C PRO A 31 -16.98 24.39 2.10
N GLU A 32 -15.84 23.71 2.15
CA GLU A 32 -15.58 22.49 1.41
C GLU A 32 -16.15 21.27 2.13
N GLY A 33 -16.98 20.54 1.40
CA GLY A 33 -17.68 19.34 1.89
C GLY A 33 -19.07 19.25 1.29
N VAL A 34 -19.62 20.38 0.83
CA VAL A 34 -20.86 20.42 0.08
C VAL A 34 -20.50 20.44 -1.41
N PRO A 35 -20.76 19.36 -2.17
CA PRO A 35 -20.49 19.35 -3.61
C PRO A 35 -21.17 20.54 -4.30
N ASP A 36 -20.52 21.18 -5.28
CA ASP A 36 -21.05 22.37 -5.98
C ASP A 36 -22.50 22.19 -6.47
N TRP A 37 -22.85 20.98 -6.89
CA TRP A 37 -24.21 20.66 -7.32
C TRP A 37 -25.25 20.81 -6.21
N VAL A 38 -24.89 20.61 -4.94
CA VAL A 38 -25.80 20.81 -3.80
C VAL A 38 -26.08 22.30 -3.60
N ILE A 39 -25.07 23.16 -3.75
CA ILE A 39 -25.25 24.63 -3.69
C ILE A 39 -26.13 25.09 -4.86
N GLN A 40 -25.95 24.50 -6.04
CA GLN A 40 -26.77 24.78 -7.21
C GLN A 40 -28.22 24.28 -7.03
N ALA A 41 -28.41 23.10 -6.44
CA ALA A 41 -29.71 22.52 -6.14
C ALA A 41 -30.53 23.38 -5.17
N GLN A 42 -29.89 24.05 -4.22
CA GLN A 42 -30.57 24.94 -3.26
C GLN A 42 -31.17 26.19 -3.92
N ARG A 43 -30.69 26.59 -5.10
CA ARG A 43 -31.19 27.77 -5.84
C ARG A 43 -32.38 27.45 -6.77
N LEU A 44 -32.65 26.17 -7.01
CA LEU A 44 -33.73 25.69 -7.88
C LEU A 44 -35.05 25.54 -7.10
N ASP A 45 -36.16 25.72 -7.81
CA ASP A 45 -37.51 25.44 -7.31
C ASP A 45 -37.64 23.95 -6.90
N PRO A 46 -38.45 23.59 -5.88
CA PRO A 46 -38.57 22.21 -5.41
C PRO A 46 -38.82 21.17 -6.50
N ASN A 47 -39.61 21.49 -7.53
CA ASN A 47 -39.88 20.56 -8.63
C ASN A 47 -38.65 20.35 -9.53
N GLU A 48 -37.98 21.44 -9.92
CA GLU A 48 -36.75 21.40 -10.73
C GLU A 48 -35.59 20.74 -9.98
N ARG A 49 -35.54 20.90 -8.66
CA ARG A 49 -34.54 20.26 -7.80
C ARG A 49 -34.60 18.73 -7.87
N GLN A 50 -35.79 18.15 -7.93
CA GLN A 50 -35.95 16.69 -8.02
C GLN A 50 -35.38 16.15 -9.34
N GLU A 51 -35.71 16.81 -10.46
CA GLU A 51 -35.20 16.45 -11.78
C GLU A 51 -33.68 16.61 -11.86
N TYR A 52 -33.15 17.70 -11.31
CA TYR A 52 -31.71 17.95 -11.26
C TYR A 52 -30.96 16.87 -10.47
N VAL A 53 -31.44 16.50 -9.27
CA VAL A 53 -30.85 15.43 -8.47
C VAL A 53 -30.94 14.08 -9.18
N ALA A 54 -32.07 13.77 -9.82
CA ALA A 54 -32.22 12.55 -10.60
C ALA A 54 -31.21 12.47 -11.76
N SER A 55 -30.98 13.58 -12.46
CA SER A 55 -30.01 13.65 -13.57
C SER A 55 -28.56 13.42 -13.10
N ILE A 56 -28.19 13.96 -11.93
CA ILE A 56 -26.86 13.75 -11.32
C ILE A 56 -26.68 12.29 -10.93
N MET A 57 -27.70 11.70 -10.31
CA MET A 57 -27.67 10.29 -9.93
C MET A 57 -27.52 9.37 -11.15
N GLN A 58 -28.22 9.69 -12.25
CA GLN A 58 -28.08 8.95 -13.51
C GLN A 58 -26.67 9.09 -14.07
N LYS A 59 -26.12 10.32 -14.12
CA LYS A 59 -24.76 10.57 -14.59
C LYS A 59 -23.70 9.83 -13.77
N GLN A 60 -23.89 9.72 -12.44
CA GLN A 60 -23.01 8.91 -11.60
C GLN A 60 -23.14 7.40 -11.85
N ARG A 61 -24.33 6.89 -12.20
CA ARG A 61 -24.49 5.49 -12.60
C ARG A 61 -23.76 5.22 -13.91
N GLU A 62 -23.93 6.08 -14.91
CA GLU A 62 -23.24 5.94 -16.20
C GLU A 62 -21.71 6.00 -16.06
N LEU A 63 -21.18 6.87 -15.19
CA LEU A 63 -19.75 6.92 -14.90
C LEU A 63 -19.25 5.62 -14.27
N ARG A 64 -19.96 5.10 -13.26
CA ARG A 64 -19.62 3.81 -12.63
C ARG A 64 -19.70 2.65 -13.61
N GLU A 65 -20.71 2.61 -14.47
CA GLU A 65 -20.83 1.60 -15.52
C GLU A 65 -19.68 1.68 -16.54
N LYS A 66 -19.26 2.89 -16.92
CA LYS A 66 -18.09 3.09 -17.80
C LYS A 66 -16.80 2.62 -17.14
N GLU A 67 -16.58 2.96 -15.87
CA GLU A 67 -15.43 2.50 -15.09
C GLU A 67 -15.44 0.97 -14.96
N GLU A 68 -16.60 0.37 -14.68
CA GLU A 68 -16.76 -1.08 -14.60
C GLU A 68 -16.50 -1.75 -15.95
N GLN A 69 -16.99 -1.16 -17.05
CA GLN A 69 -16.71 -1.66 -18.40
C GLN A 69 -15.22 -1.57 -18.74
N GLN A 70 -14.54 -0.49 -18.34
CA GLN A 70 -13.09 -0.36 -18.51
C GLN A 70 -12.34 -1.43 -17.70
N TRP A 71 -12.73 -1.63 -16.45
CA TRP A 71 -12.19 -2.67 -15.58
C TRP A 71 -12.38 -4.07 -16.16
N ARG A 72 -13.59 -4.39 -16.64
CA ARG A 72 -13.91 -5.67 -17.31
C ARG A 72 -13.04 -5.90 -18.54
N LYS A 73 -12.84 -4.86 -19.37
CA LYS A 73 -11.94 -4.94 -20.55
C LYS A 73 -10.48 -5.17 -20.13
N GLN A 74 -10.00 -4.55 -19.05
CA GLN A 74 -8.66 -4.79 -18.54
C GLN A 74 -8.50 -6.23 -18.03
N LEU A 75 -9.49 -6.73 -17.29
CA LEU A 75 -9.52 -8.09 -16.78
C LEU A 75 -9.55 -9.12 -17.92
N GLU A 76 -10.35 -8.90 -18.95
CA GLU A 76 -10.40 -9.78 -20.12
C GLU A 76 -9.06 -9.80 -20.87
N LYS A 77 -8.41 -8.64 -21.04
CA LYS A 77 -7.06 -8.55 -21.61
C LYS A 77 -6.04 -9.33 -20.78
N GLN A 78 -6.13 -9.29 -19.45
CA GLN A 78 -5.26 -10.09 -18.58
C GLN A 78 -5.52 -11.60 -18.78
N ARG A 79 -6.79 -12.03 -18.79
CA ARG A 79 -7.14 -13.45 -19.05
C ARG A 79 -6.68 -13.92 -20.42
N GLN A 80 -6.77 -13.09 -21.46
CA GLN A 80 -6.27 -13.41 -22.79
C GLN A 80 -4.75 -13.56 -22.81
N LYS A 81 -4.02 -12.67 -22.11
CA LYS A 81 -2.56 -12.78 -21.96
C LYS A 81 -2.17 -14.08 -21.25
N GLU A 82 -2.87 -14.45 -20.19
CA GLU A 82 -2.63 -15.71 -19.47
C GLU A 82 -2.91 -16.94 -20.34
N ARG A 83 -4.01 -16.94 -21.10
CA ARG A 83 -4.31 -18.01 -22.06
C ARG A 83 -3.24 -18.15 -23.14
N ALA A 84 -2.77 -17.04 -23.69
CA ALA A 84 -1.70 -17.04 -24.69
C ALA A 84 -0.38 -17.59 -24.10
N LYS A 85 -0.02 -17.21 -22.88
CA LYS A 85 1.13 -17.77 -22.16
C LYS A 85 0.99 -19.28 -21.95
N ALA A 86 -0.16 -19.75 -21.49
CA ALA A 86 -0.42 -21.18 -21.29
C ALA A 86 -0.35 -21.98 -22.60
N GLN A 87 -0.80 -21.40 -23.72
CA GLN A 87 -0.68 -22.03 -25.04
C GLN A 87 0.77 -22.10 -25.53
N ASP A 88 1.56 -21.04 -25.33
CA ASP A 88 2.98 -21.02 -25.66
C ASP A 88 3.77 -22.05 -24.83
N GLU A 89 3.49 -22.15 -23.53
CA GLU A 89 4.06 -23.18 -22.65
C GLU A 89 3.68 -24.60 -23.10
N ALA A 90 2.42 -24.85 -23.45
CA ALA A 90 1.98 -26.15 -23.96
C ALA A 90 2.68 -26.52 -25.29
N MET A 91 2.85 -25.56 -26.20
CA MET A 91 3.58 -25.76 -27.46
C MET A 91 5.06 -26.05 -27.24
N LYS A 92 5.69 -25.39 -26.26
CA LYS A 92 7.08 -25.67 -25.86
C LYS A 92 7.25 -27.11 -25.40
N HIS A 93 6.36 -27.60 -24.53
CA HIS A 93 6.40 -28.99 -24.04
C HIS A 93 6.27 -30.02 -25.17
N LEU A 94 5.39 -29.79 -26.15
CA LEU A 94 5.24 -30.65 -27.33
C LEU A 94 6.51 -30.68 -28.20
N SER A 95 7.18 -29.54 -28.36
CA SER A 95 8.41 -29.45 -29.16
C SER A 95 9.61 -30.15 -28.52
N THR A 96 9.76 -30.07 -27.19
CA THR A 96 10.84 -30.73 -26.44
C THR A 96 10.66 -32.25 -26.38
N GLY A 97 9.41 -32.73 -26.29
CA GLY A 97 9.12 -34.17 -26.27
C GLY A 97 9.51 -34.91 -27.56
N ARG A 98 9.56 -34.21 -28.71
CA ARG A 98 9.86 -34.83 -30.01
C ARG A 98 11.36 -34.95 -30.31
N ARG A 99 12.24 -34.27 -29.57
CA ARG A 99 13.70 -34.30 -29.81
C ARG A 99 14.47 -35.31 -28.94
N ASN A 100 13.88 -35.74 -27.82
CA ASN A 100 14.54 -36.66 -26.89
C ASN A 100 14.30 -38.16 -27.17
N SER A 101 13.51 -38.52 -28.19
CA SER A 101 13.29 -39.93 -28.55
C SER A 101 14.35 -40.50 -29.52
N HIS A 102 15.41 -39.75 -29.87
CA HIS A 102 16.44 -40.23 -30.81
C HIS A 102 17.85 -40.37 -30.22
N THR A 103 18.02 -40.31 -28.88
CA THR A 103 19.35 -40.43 -28.27
C THR A 103 19.29 -41.21 -26.96
N GLN A 104 18.75 -42.42 -27.01
CA GLN A 104 18.89 -43.39 -25.93
C GLN A 104 19.42 -44.72 -26.47
N ARG A 105 20.64 -44.68 -27.02
CA ARG A 105 21.48 -45.86 -27.20
C ARG A 105 22.93 -45.43 -27.41
N THR A 106 23.67 -45.21 -26.32
CA THR A 106 25.09 -45.61 -26.13
C THR A 106 25.71 -44.89 -24.92
N GLY A 107 26.40 -45.66 -24.07
CA GLY A 107 27.31 -45.23 -22.99
C GLY A 107 26.57 -44.76 -21.73
N GLN A 108 26.49 -45.50 -20.62
CA GLN A 108 27.46 -46.35 -19.94
C GLN A 108 28.81 -45.66 -19.70
N ASP A 109 29.19 -45.69 -18.42
CA ASP A 109 30.49 -45.46 -17.82
C ASP A 109 30.81 -44.05 -17.30
N LYS A 110 31.06 -44.04 -15.97
CA LYS A 110 32.23 -43.47 -15.30
C LYS A 110 32.29 -41.95 -15.18
N ASP A 111 32.78 -41.33 -14.12
CA ASP A 111 33.32 -41.73 -12.82
C ASP A 111 33.19 -40.49 -11.92
N SER A 112 33.26 -40.71 -10.61
CA SER A 112 33.80 -39.77 -9.60
C SER A 112 34.69 -38.64 -10.13
N ASN A 113 34.58 -37.41 -9.62
CA ASN A 113 35.60 -36.82 -8.74
C ASN A 113 35.26 -35.40 -8.19
N SER A 114 35.65 -35.20 -6.93
CA SER A 114 36.27 -33.99 -6.35
C SER A 114 35.56 -32.62 -6.33
N THR A 115 35.12 -32.26 -5.13
CA THR A 115 35.32 -30.94 -4.48
C THR A 115 36.79 -30.48 -4.62
N PRO A 116 37.04 -29.17 -4.80
CA PRO A 116 37.78 -28.49 -3.75
C PRO A 116 37.21 -27.12 -3.40
N ALA A 117 37.35 -26.80 -2.12
CA ALA A 117 37.21 -25.47 -1.56
C ALA A 117 38.20 -24.49 -2.23
N ASN A 118 37.73 -23.27 -2.49
CA ASN A 118 38.59 -22.12 -2.81
C ASN A 118 38.02 -20.93 -2.02
N GLU A 119 38.59 -20.64 -0.86
CA GLU A 119 39.70 -19.71 -0.67
C GLU A 119 39.19 -18.28 -0.46
N THR A 120 39.07 -17.97 0.82
CA THR A 120 39.01 -16.64 1.41
C THR A 120 40.09 -15.74 0.83
N THR A 121 39.70 -14.71 0.08
CA THR A 121 40.57 -13.56 -0.20
C THR A 121 39.85 -12.28 0.22
N LEU A 122 40.25 -11.78 1.40
CA LEU A 122 40.05 -10.40 1.83
C LEU A 122 40.88 -9.46 0.93
N PRO A 123 40.29 -8.43 0.31
CA PRO A 123 41.02 -7.24 -0.06
C PRO A 123 40.97 -6.26 1.11
N LYS A 124 42.12 -6.12 1.75
CA LYS A 124 42.46 -5.01 2.64
C LYS A 124 42.81 -3.82 1.73
N ASP A 125 41.83 -2.98 1.42
CA ASP A 125 42.09 -1.72 0.71
C ASP A 125 41.68 -0.51 1.54
N ALA A 126 42.72 0.21 1.96
CA ALA A 126 42.65 1.52 2.58
C ALA A 126 42.73 2.55 1.45
N GLY A 127 41.60 3.19 1.11
CA GLY A 127 41.60 4.16 0.01
C GLY A 127 40.33 4.98 -0.08
N THR A 128 40.44 6.21 0.42
CA THR A 128 39.80 7.42 -0.12
C THR A 128 38.26 7.53 -0.04
N LYS A 129 37.83 8.37 0.91
CA LYS A 129 36.46 8.81 1.17
C LYS A 129 35.95 9.72 0.06
N GLU A 130 35.38 9.16 -1.00
CA GLU A 130 34.58 9.94 -1.95
C GLU A 130 33.13 10.03 -1.47
N THR A 131 32.78 11.24 -1.01
CA THR A 131 31.43 11.67 -0.66
C THR A 131 30.56 11.78 -1.91
N HIS A 132 30.03 10.66 -2.39
CA HIS A 132 28.83 10.68 -3.22
C HIS A 132 27.62 11.01 -2.34
N ARG A 133 27.24 12.29 -2.33
CA ARG A 133 25.92 12.77 -1.86
C ARG A 133 24.81 12.29 -2.80
N GLY A 134 24.66 10.98 -2.95
CA GLY A 134 23.37 10.40 -3.31
C GLY A 134 22.59 10.33 -2.00
N SER A 135 21.63 11.21 -1.81
CA SER A 135 20.65 11.08 -0.72
C SER A 135 19.86 9.81 -0.98
N GLN A 136 20.42 8.66 -0.60
CA GLN A 136 19.70 7.41 -0.47
C GLN A 136 18.71 7.64 0.66
N TYR A 137 17.50 8.08 0.29
CA TYR A 137 16.34 8.02 1.16
C TYR A 137 16.08 6.54 1.43
N THR A 138 16.84 5.95 2.35
CA THR A 138 16.50 4.67 2.94
C THR A 138 15.26 4.94 3.77
N PHE A 139 14.11 4.77 3.14
CA PHE A 139 12.82 4.78 3.79
C PHE A 139 12.83 3.65 4.82
N SER A 140 13.20 3.99 6.06
CA SER A 140 13.15 3.08 7.19
C SER A 140 11.79 3.24 7.84
N TRP A 141 11.03 2.15 7.87
CA TRP A 141 9.80 2.11 8.62
C TRP A 141 10.14 2.23 10.11
N SER A 142 9.59 3.25 10.79
CA SER A 142 9.75 3.40 12.23
C SER A 142 9.01 2.26 12.93
N ARG A 143 9.76 1.32 13.52
CA ARG A 143 9.21 0.23 14.33
C ARG A 143 8.46 0.78 15.56
N PRO A 144 7.19 0.40 15.80
CA PRO A 144 6.46 0.72 17.04
C PRO A 144 7.25 0.49 18.33
N SER A 145 8.03 -0.59 18.39
CA SER A 145 8.89 -0.99 19.51
C SER A 145 9.99 0.02 19.84
N ALA A 146 10.35 0.91 18.90
CA ALA A 146 11.31 1.98 19.16
C ALA A 146 10.75 3.08 20.08
N ARG A 147 9.43 3.15 20.26
CA ARG A 147 8.76 4.21 21.04
C ARG A 147 7.96 3.70 22.23
N LYS A 148 7.61 2.41 22.26
CA LYS A 148 6.71 1.80 23.25
C LYS A 148 7.32 0.51 23.78
N SER A 149 7.06 0.19 25.04
CA SER A 149 7.44 -1.11 25.60
C SER A 149 6.58 -2.24 25.02
N PRO A 150 7.07 -3.50 24.94
CA PRO A 150 6.31 -4.62 24.38
C PRO A 150 4.95 -4.85 25.04
N SER A 151 4.82 -4.51 26.34
CA SER A 151 3.57 -4.59 27.10
C SER A 151 2.52 -3.56 26.68
N GLU A 152 2.93 -2.42 26.13
CA GLU A 152 2.06 -1.32 25.72
C GLU A 152 1.64 -1.41 24.25
N LEU A 153 2.19 -2.36 23.50
CA LEU A 153 1.83 -2.55 22.10
C LEU A 153 0.41 -3.10 21.97
N THR A 154 -0.39 -2.41 21.17
CA THR A 154 -1.73 -2.88 20.76
C THR A 154 -1.61 -4.17 19.95
N ARG A 155 -2.70 -4.95 19.87
CA ARG A 155 -2.74 -6.19 19.07
C ARG A 155 -2.28 -5.95 17.62
N GLY A 156 -2.73 -4.86 17.00
CA GLY A 156 -2.34 -4.51 15.64
C GLY A 156 -0.87 -4.13 15.50
N GLU A 157 -0.31 -3.38 16.46
CA GLU A 157 1.11 -3.02 16.45
C GLU A 157 2.01 -4.24 16.60
N ARG A 158 1.63 -5.24 17.42
CA ARG A 158 2.38 -6.50 17.54
C ARG A 158 2.42 -7.27 16.23
N VAL A 159 1.28 -7.39 15.54
CA VAL A 159 1.23 -8.06 14.22
C VAL A 159 2.09 -7.32 13.19
N CYS A 160 2.15 -5.99 13.25
CA CYS A 160 3.04 -5.20 12.40
C CYS A 160 4.52 -5.44 12.72
N GLU A 161 4.92 -5.52 14.00
CA GLU A 161 6.30 -5.87 14.40
C GLU A 161 6.67 -7.27 13.90
N GLU A 162 5.82 -8.26 14.13
CA GLU A 162 6.05 -9.64 13.66
C GLU A 162 6.17 -9.71 12.13
N LEU A 163 5.36 -8.93 11.40
CA LEU A 163 5.46 -8.84 9.95
C LEU A 163 6.75 -8.17 9.49
N LEU A 164 7.21 -7.14 10.19
CA LEU A 164 8.50 -6.50 9.90
C LEU A 164 9.67 -7.45 10.19
N ASP A 165 9.61 -8.21 11.29
CA ASP A 165 10.59 -9.25 11.61
C ASP A 165 10.67 -10.32 10.50
N LEU A 166 9.52 -10.80 10.00
CA LEU A 166 9.48 -11.74 8.87
C LEU A 166 10.02 -11.15 7.57
N LEU A 167 9.83 -9.85 7.32
CA LEU A 167 10.34 -9.19 6.11
C LEU A 167 11.86 -8.94 6.19
N GLU A 168 12.41 -8.82 7.39
CA GLU A 168 13.85 -8.70 7.63
C GLU A 168 14.55 -10.07 7.61
N ASP A 169 13.85 -11.16 7.93
CA ASP A 169 14.36 -12.53 7.82
C ASP A 169 14.39 -13.00 6.36
N GLN A 170 15.59 -13.30 5.86
CA GLN A 170 15.80 -13.79 4.49
C GLN A 170 15.25 -15.21 4.27
N ASN A 171 14.95 -15.95 5.34
CA ASN A 171 14.46 -17.33 5.27
C ASN A 171 12.94 -17.44 5.45
N ALA A 172 12.23 -16.32 5.65
CA ALA A 172 10.79 -16.33 5.83
C ALA A 172 10.07 -16.90 4.60
N THR A 173 9.12 -17.79 4.82
CA THR A 173 8.34 -18.37 3.74
C THR A 173 7.24 -17.42 3.28
N LEU A 174 6.87 -17.48 2.00
CA LEU A 174 5.79 -16.65 1.45
C LEU A 174 4.45 -16.90 2.18
N GLU A 175 4.22 -18.14 2.62
CA GLU A 175 3.00 -18.55 3.33
C GLU A 175 2.89 -17.87 4.69
N GLU A 176 3.98 -17.76 5.45
CA GLU A 176 4.02 -17.06 6.74
C GLU A 176 3.72 -15.56 6.60
N ILE A 177 4.31 -14.92 5.58
CA ILE A 177 4.05 -13.50 5.28
C ILE A 177 2.57 -13.31 4.92
N GLN A 178 2.01 -14.17 4.06
CA GLN A 178 0.58 -14.10 3.69
C GLN A 178 -0.33 -14.29 4.90
N GLN A 179 -0.01 -15.23 5.79
CA GLN A 179 -0.78 -15.49 7.00
C GLN A 179 -0.77 -14.27 7.94
N LYS A 180 0.37 -13.61 8.14
CA LYS A 180 0.45 -12.39 8.96
C LYS A 180 -0.28 -11.21 8.32
N VAL A 181 -0.22 -11.06 7.00
CA VAL A 181 -0.99 -10.03 6.29
C VAL A 181 -2.50 -10.24 6.45
N GLU A 182 -2.99 -11.49 6.36
CA GLU A 182 -4.40 -11.78 6.58
C GLU A 182 -4.81 -11.53 8.04
N THR A 183 -3.96 -11.91 9.00
CA THR A 183 -4.16 -11.59 10.42
C THR A 183 -4.25 -10.07 10.65
N LEU A 184 -3.43 -9.27 9.97
CA LEU A 184 -3.49 -7.81 10.05
C LEU A 184 -4.80 -7.25 9.47
N ARG A 185 -5.30 -7.85 8.37
CA ARG A 185 -6.61 -7.48 7.80
C ARG A 185 -7.75 -7.78 8.78
N ASP A 186 -7.70 -8.91 9.47
CA ASP A 186 -8.66 -9.27 10.51
C ASP A 186 -8.67 -8.25 11.65
N VAL A 187 -7.48 -7.91 12.18
CA VAL A 187 -7.37 -6.90 13.25
C VAL A 187 -7.94 -5.55 12.80
N ARG A 188 -7.73 -5.15 11.54
CA ARG A 188 -8.33 -3.92 10.99
C ARG A 188 -9.85 -4.00 10.88
N ARG A 189 -10.40 -5.15 10.48
CA ARG A 189 -11.85 -5.38 10.45
C ARG A 189 -12.45 -5.30 11.84
N ASP A 190 -11.81 -5.91 12.83
CA ASP A 190 -12.21 -5.85 14.24
C ASP A 190 -12.19 -4.43 14.78
N ALA A 191 -11.06 -3.72 14.61
CA ALA A 191 -10.90 -2.34 15.06
C ALA A 191 -11.93 -1.39 14.43
N ASN A 192 -12.26 -1.58 13.14
CA ASN A 192 -13.29 -0.78 12.48
C ASN A 192 -14.70 -1.06 13.03
N ARG A 193 -15.00 -2.31 13.39
CA ARG A 193 -16.28 -2.67 14.03
C ARG A 193 -16.39 -2.05 15.43
N GLU A 194 -15.32 -2.13 16.22
CA GLU A 194 -15.24 -1.51 17.54
C GLU A 194 -15.35 0.01 17.45
N LEU A 195 -14.66 0.64 16.49
CA LEU A 195 -14.74 2.07 16.25
C LEU A 195 -16.16 2.50 15.86
N ALA A 196 -16.83 1.75 14.98
CA ALA A 196 -18.21 2.04 14.59
C ALA A 196 -19.17 1.91 15.79
N LYS A 197 -18.96 0.91 16.65
CA LYS A 197 -19.73 0.73 17.89
C LYS A 197 -19.49 1.88 18.87
N ALA A 198 -18.23 2.24 19.12
CA ALA A 198 -17.87 3.35 20.01
C ALA A 198 -18.44 4.69 19.52
N ARG A 199 -18.44 4.93 18.20
CA ARG A 199 -19.08 6.11 17.59
C ARG A 199 -20.58 6.13 17.82
N LYS A 200 -21.25 4.98 17.73
CA LYS A 200 -22.69 4.88 18.01
C LYS A 200 -22.99 5.18 19.48
N GLU A 201 -22.27 4.55 20.41
CA GLU A 201 -22.41 4.80 21.85
C GLU A 201 -22.12 6.27 22.20
N LEU A 202 -21.13 6.89 21.54
CA LEU A 202 -20.82 8.30 21.73
C LEU A 202 -21.98 9.20 21.28
N ARG A 203 -22.64 8.91 20.15
CA ARG A 203 -23.82 9.68 19.70
C ARG A 203 -24.99 9.59 20.67
N GLU A 204 -25.13 8.51 21.43
CA GLU A 204 -26.21 8.35 22.41
C GLU A 204 -26.01 9.25 23.64
N VAL A 205 -24.78 9.71 23.91
CA VAL A 205 -24.44 10.55 25.08
C VAL A 205 -24.29 12.02 24.73
N LEU A 206 -24.02 12.36 23.46
CA LEU A 206 -23.73 13.72 23.03
C LEU A 206 -24.97 14.55 22.73
N ASN A 207 -24.86 15.86 22.96
CA ASN A 207 -25.81 16.84 22.47
C ASN A 207 -25.56 17.17 20.98
N LEU A 208 -26.58 17.65 20.27
CA LEU A 208 -26.52 17.98 18.83
C LEU A 208 -25.36 18.93 18.48
N ASP A 209 -25.09 19.94 19.31
CA ASP A 209 -24.00 20.90 19.09
C ASP A 209 -22.61 20.23 19.20
N GLN A 210 -22.47 19.27 20.11
CA GLN A 210 -21.23 18.51 20.29
C GLN A 210 -21.02 17.51 19.15
N GLU A 211 -22.10 16.85 18.70
CA GLU A 211 -22.07 15.96 17.55
C GLU A 211 -21.65 16.71 16.29
N ALA A 212 -22.24 17.88 16.01
CA ALA A 212 -21.88 18.72 14.87
C ALA A 212 -20.39 19.15 14.91
N THR A 213 -19.88 19.47 16.09
CA THR A 213 -18.46 19.82 16.28
C THR A 213 -17.55 18.63 15.97
N LEU A 214 -17.87 17.45 16.49
CA LEU A 214 -17.08 16.23 16.28
C LEU A 214 -17.12 15.71 14.83
N LEU A 215 -18.26 15.85 14.16
CA LEU A 215 -18.40 15.61 12.71
C LEU A 215 -17.51 16.55 11.90
N THR A 216 -17.49 17.84 12.26
CA THR A 216 -16.65 18.84 11.57
C THR A 216 -15.16 18.54 11.73
N MET A 217 -14.75 17.94 12.86
CA MET A 217 -13.37 17.48 13.10
C MET A 217 -13.05 16.11 12.48
N GLY A 218 -14.03 15.42 11.90
CA GLY A 218 -13.85 14.10 11.27
C GLY A 218 -13.68 12.94 12.25
N TRP A 219 -14.09 13.10 13.51
CA TRP A 219 -13.95 12.06 14.54
C TRP A 219 -15.12 11.08 14.56
N LEU A 220 -16.30 11.49 14.07
CA LEU A 220 -17.54 10.73 13.95
C LEU A 220 -17.83 10.35 12.49
#